data_AF-F9Z2T3-F1
#
_entry.id   AF-F9Z2T3-F1
#
_cell.length_a   1.000
_cell.length_b   1.000
_cell.length_c   1.000
_cell.angle_alpha   90.00
_cell.angle_beta   90.00
_cell.angle_gamma   90.00
#
_symmetry.space_group_name_H-M   'P 1'
#
loop_
_entity.id
_entity.type
_entity.pdbx_description
1 polymer ?
#
loop_
_entity_poly.entity_id
_entity_poly.type
_entity_poly.pdbx_seq_one_letter_code
_entity_poly.pdbx_strand_id
1 'polypeptide(L)'
;MKNIVKLLVCGLAALCCACSEDDLTGEWSYSGPIPAIKDGPTEADKGCYALYQKYDVHVYWQLEGDAACYTDQGQVSSSGFNAAALPMQAAEEATAEKFVKLLTKFFAMLPENLVKQGYYRRHILVKIMPPTYIYTDTEGNTYFCNTYGVNAWVYGAGSGVVYYGYLYNKEDNTGDKFDTNLDGWKWSMAYEFFKGLVDCIDKPVNVPDEFREISKDYYNYELGGSPESSIQGTVFDKVKGGHQGFIHPYAAHASNTKFCDEDWGAMVASILTWDKAELEEIYVTYPLIKAKYDIVKAFFTEQYGLDIEQLANRWRNVTLD
;
A
#
# COMPACT_ATOMS: atom_id res chain seq x y z
N MET A 1 54.84 3.61 37.91
CA MET A 1 54.13 4.06 36.67
C MET A 1 53.67 2.79 35.95
N LYS A 2 52.43 2.33 36.17
CA LYS A 2 51.20 2.51 35.38
C LYS A 2 51.19 1.83 33.99
N ASN A 3 50.29 0.83 33.86
CA ASN A 3 49.44 0.38 32.73
C ASN A 3 50.11 -0.26 31.48
N ILE A 4 49.87 -1.53 31.11
CA ILE A 4 48.68 -2.20 30.49
C ILE A 4 48.21 -1.52 29.18
N VAL A 5 48.24 -2.25 28.04
CA VAL A 5 47.07 -2.69 27.23
C VAL A 5 47.53 -3.48 25.97
N LYS A 6 46.85 -4.61 25.74
CA LYS A 6 46.89 -5.53 24.59
C LYS A 6 46.35 -4.89 23.30
N LEU A 7 46.83 -5.32 22.12
CA LEU A 7 45.95 -5.49 20.94
C LEU A 7 46.37 -6.74 20.16
N LEU A 8 45.38 -7.57 19.86
CA LEU A 8 45.47 -8.96 19.45
C LEU A 8 45.14 -9.06 17.95
N VAL A 9 46.08 -9.62 17.18
CA VAL A 9 45.91 -10.54 16.04
C VAL A 9 44.83 -10.21 15.00
N CYS A 10 45.27 -9.63 13.88
CA CYS A 10 44.70 -9.87 12.55
C CYS A 10 45.53 -10.97 11.87
N GLY A 11 44.90 -12.07 11.43
CA GLY A 11 45.62 -13.08 10.66
C GLY A 11 44.85 -14.37 10.34
N LEU A 12 44.29 -14.40 9.12
CA LEU A 12 44.05 -15.54 8.22
C LEU A 12 43.26 -16.77 8.68
N ALA A 13 42.17 -17.06 7.94
CA ALA A 13 42.05 -18.31 7.19
C ALA A 13 40.99 -18.19 6.07
N ALA A 14 41.40 -18.53 4.85
CA ALA A 14 40.55 -18.77 3.70
C ALA A 14 39.71 -20.05 3.89
N LEU A 15 38.50 -20.12 3.30
CA LEU A 15 38.01 -21.23 2.46
C LEU A 15 36.50 -21.13 2.17
N CYS A 16 36.17 -21.49 0.93
CA CYS A 16 34.86 -21.91 0.40
C CYS A 16 33.96 -20.84 -0.23
N CYS A 17 34.18 -20.63 -1.55
CA CYS A 17 33.08 -20.65 -2.49
C CYS A 17 32.37 -22.01 -2.37
N ALA A 18 31.19 -22.01 -1.78
CA ALA A 18 30.18 -23.03 -1.99
C ALA A 18 28.87 -22.27 -2.20
N CYS A 19 28.27 -22.42 -3.38
CA CYS A 19 26.86 -22.15 -3.56
C CYS A 19 26.11 -23.05 -2.55
N SER A 20 25.45 -22.45 -1.57
CA SER A 20 24.17 -22.98 -1.13
C SER A 20 23.11 -22.27 -1.95
N GLU A 21 22.21 -23.05 -2.55
CA GLU A 21 20.85 -22.59 -2.80
C GLU A 21 20.29 -22.18 -1.44
N ASP A 22 20.48 -20.92 -1.08
CA ASP A 22 19.76 -20.35 0.04
C ASP A 22 18.33 -20.15 -0.47
N ASP A 23 17.50 -21.13 -0.13
CA ASP A 23 16.06 -21.06 -0.21
C ASP A 23 15.60 -19.64 0.12
N LEU A 24 14.87 -19.01 -0.81
CA LEU A 24 14.14 -17.77 -0.58
C LEU A 24 12.97 -18.03 0.38
N THR A 25 13.24 -18.50 1.59
CA THR A 25 12.28 -18.59 2.69
C THR A 25 12.38 -17.32 3.51
N GLY A 26 11.80 -16.24 2.98
CA GLY A 26 11.35 -15.13 3.81
C GLY A 26 10.14 -15.57 4.65
N GLU A 27 10.33 -16.53 5.56
CA GLU A 27 9.31 -16.87 6.55
C GLU A 27 9.27 -15.73 7.57
N TRP A 28 8.27 -14.87 7.41
CA TRP A 28 7.89 -13.90 8.42
C TRP A 28 7.60 -14.64 9.74
N SER A 29 8.45 -14.44 10.75
CA SER A 29 8.27 -15.03 12.08
C SER A 29 7.42 -14.13 12.96
N TYR A 30 6.18 -14.54 13.22
CA TYR A 30 5.25 -13.86 14.10
C TYR A 30 5.05 -14.63 15.41
N SER A 31 5.06 -13.90 16.54
CA SER A 31 5.18 -14.49 17.89
C SER A 31 3.96 -14.26 18.80
N GLY A 32 2.78 -13.94 18.27
CA GLY A 32 1.51 -13.81 19.02
C GLY A 32 0.34 -14.39 18.23
N PRO A 33 -0.94 -14.31 18.67
CA PRO A 33 -2.07 -14.70 17.82
C PRO A 33 -2.78 -13.48 17.22
N ILE A 34 -2.79 -13.36 15.88
CA ILE A 34 -3.82 -12.59 15.18
C ILE A 34 -5.14 -13.33 15.44
N PRO A 35 -6.24 -12.68 15.85
CA PRO A 35 -7.49 -13.37 16.10
C PRO A 35 -7.87 -14.18 14.86
N ALA A 36 -7.87 -15.52 14.99
CA ALA A 36 -8.16 -16.41 13.88
C ALA A 36 -9.53 -16.04 13.28
N ILE A 37 -9.57 -15.83 11.96
CA ILE A 37 -10.83 -15.67 11.25
C ILE A 37 -11.56 -17.01 11.30
N LYS A 38 -12.81 -16.99 11.77
CA LYS A 38 -13.66 -18.17 11.83
C LYS A 38 -14.55 -18.22 10.60
N ASP A 39 -14.90 -19.43 10.18
CA ASP A 39 -15.99 -19.62 9.24
C ASP A 39 -17.29 -19.11 9.86
N GLY A 40 -18.00 -18.26 9.13
CA GLY A 40 -19.17 -17.53 9.61
C GLY A 40 -20.38 -17.69 8.69
N PRO A 41 -21.57 -17.23 9.13
CA PRO A 41 -22.81 -17.50 8.43
C PRO A 41 -22.98 -16.69 7.14
N THR A 42 -22.33 -15.52 7.02
CA THR A 42 -22.50 -14.60 5.88
C THR A 42 -21.52 -14.91 4.73
N GLU A 43 -21.82 -14.47 3.51
CA GLU A 43 -20.90 -14.62 2.38
C GLU A 43 -19.61 -13.79 2.57
N ALA A 44 -19.71 -12.64 3.24
CA ALA A 44 -18.56 -11.85 3.66
C ALA A 44 -17.64 -12.65 4.61
N ASP A 45 -18.20 -13.31 5.63
CA ASP A 45 -17.41 -14.11 6.58
C ASP A 45 -16.71 -15.29 5.92
N LYS A 46 -17.41 -16.01 5.03
CA LYS A 46 -16.82 -17.12 4.27
C LYS A 46 -15.67 -16.65 3.39
N GLY A 47 -15.81 -15.50 2.73
CA GLY A 47 -14.75 -14.91 1.93
C GLY A 47 -13.55 -14.48 2.78
N CYS A 48 -13.78 -13.86 3.94
CA CYS A 48 -12.72 -13.54 4.91
C CYS A 48 -11.99 -14.81 5.37
N TYR A 49 -12.72 -15.88 5.68
CA TYR A 49 -12.15 -17.15 6.09
C TYR A 49 -11.33 -17.81 4.98
N ALA A 50 -11.80 -17.77 3.73
CA ALA A 50 -11.06 -18.29 2.58
C ALA A 50 -9.75 -17.53 2.33
N LEU A 51 -9.75 -16.20 2.44
CA LEU A 51 -8.56 -15.36 2.34
C LEU A 51 -7.55 -15.69 3.44
N TYR A 52 -8.03 -15.87 4.68
CA TYR A 52 -7.21 -16.27 5.81
C TYR A 52 -6.57 -17.66 5.58
N GLN A 53 -7.37 -18.67 5.24
CA GLN A 53 -6.88 -20.04 5.03
C GLN A 53 -5.84 -20.14 3.91
N LYS A 54 -6.02 -19.39 2.82
CA LYS A 54 -5.13 -19.49 1.65
C LYS A 54 -3.87 -18.64 1.78
N TYR A 55 -4.02 -17.40 2.26
CA TYR A 55 -2.96 -16.39 2.17
C TYR A 55 -2.51 -15.85 3.52
N ASP A 56 -3.12 -16.25 4.63
CA ASP A 56 -2.94 -15.60 5.95
C ASP A 56 -3.30 -14.11 5.92
N VAL A 57 -4.34 -13.76 5.16
CA VAL A 57 -4.89 -12.40 5.12
C VAL A 57 -6.13 -12.33 6.03
N HIS A 58 -6.06 -11.43 7.00
CA HIS A 58 -7.06 -11.25 8.04
C HIS A 58 -7.91 -10.03 7.71
N VAL A 59 -9.17 -10.27 7.34
CA VAL A 59 -10.12 -9.21 7.00
C VAL A 59 -11.16 -9.08 8.10
N TYR A 60 -11.36 -7.86 8.59
CA TYR A 60 -12.33 -7.53 9.63
C TYR A 60 -13.29 -6.46 9.13
N TRP A 61 -14.58 -6.75 9.09
CA TRP A 61 -15.61 -5.80 8.61
C TRP A 61 -16.64 -5.41 9.68
N GLN A 62 -16.70 -6.17 10.78
CA GLN A 62 -17.61 -5.97 11.91
C GLN A 62 -16.95 -5.22 13.09
N LEU A 63 -15.65 -4.96 13.03
CA LEU A 63 -14.96 -4.26 14.11
C LEU A 63 -15.34 -2.77 14.08
N GLU A 64 -15.70 -2.23 15.24
CA GLU A 64 -16.07 -0.83 15.43
C GLU A 64 -15.35 -0.18 16.63
N GLY A 65 -15.40 1.16 16.68
CA GLY A 65 -14.76 1.95 17.74
C GLY A 65 -13.24 1.81 17.80
N ASP A 66 -12.67 2.28 18.91
CA ASP A 66 -11.22 2.26 19.13
C ASP A 66 -10.67 0.83 19.09
N ALA A 67 -11.38 -0.17 19.62
CA ALA A 67 -10.95 -1.57 19.61
C ALA A 67 -10.74 -2.16 18.19
N ALA A 68 -11.37 -1.58 17.16
CA ALA A 68 -11.08 -1.93 15.76
C ALA A 68 -9.68 -1.48 15.33
N CYS A 69 -9.22 -0.32 15.83
CA CYS A 69 -7.87 0.19 15.63
C CYS A 69 -6.86 -0.40 16.62
N TYR A 70 -7.29 -0.78 17.83
CA TYR A 70 -6.49 -1.37 18.90
C TYR A 70 -6.93 -2.82 19.14
N THR A 71 -6.28 -3.75 18.45
CA THR A 71 -6.38 -5.16 18.86
C THR A 71 -5.25 -5.48 19.83
N ASP A 72 -5.28 -6.69 20.40
CA ASP A 72 -4.16 -7.29 21.12
C ASP A 72 -2.84 -7.31 20.30
N GLN A 73 -2.92 -6.99 19.01
CA GLN A 73 -1.88 -6.91 17.99
C GLN A 73 -1.68 -5.49 17.46
N GLY A 74 -1.62 -4.50 18.36
CA GLY A 74 -1.18 -3.13 18.05
C GLY A 74 -2.20 -2.22 17.39
N GLN A 75 -1.71 -1.02 17.06
CA GLN A 75 -2.50 0.17 16.72
C GLN A 75 -2.37 0.54 15.24
N VAL A 76 -3.49 0.50 14.51
CA VAL A 76 -3.58 0.90 13.08
C VAL A 76 -3.86 2.40 12.92
N SER A 77 -4.16 3.15 14.00
CA SER A 77 -4.24 4.62 13.96
C SER A 77 -4.12 5.24 15.36
N SER A 78 -3.28 6.28 15.54
CA SER A 78 -3.16 7.02 16.81
C SER A 78 -3.54 8.50 16.77
N SER A 79 -3.85 9.06 15.61
CA SER A 79 -3.79 10.52 15.44
C SER A 79 -4.83 11.12 14.50
N GLY A 80 -5.63 10.33 13.79
CA GLY A 80 -6.57 10.84 12.78
C GLY A 80 -8.05 10.78 13.16
N PHE A 81 -8.43 9.83 14.00
CA PHE A 81 -9.83 9.71 14.41
C PHE A 81 -10.08 10.62 15.61
N ASN A 82 -10.78 11.73 15.38
CA ASN A 82 -11.50 12.36 16.47
C ASN A 82 -12.65 11.42 16.87
N ALA A 83 -12.34 10.37 17.63
CA ALA A 83 -13.29 9.35 18.08
C ALA A 83 -14.49 9.96 18.82
N ALA A 84 -14.29 11.13 19.44
CA ALA A 84 -15.35 11.90 20.09
C ALA A 84 -16.30 12.62 19.12
N ALA A 85 -15.88 12.92 17.88
CA ALA A 85 -16.69 13.60 16.87
C ALA A 85 -17.28 12.63 15.81
N LEU A 86 -16.55 11.57 15.43
CA LEU A 86 -16.96 10.57 14.44
C LEU A 86 -16.39 9.19 14.82
N PRO A 87 -17.12 8.38 15.61
CA PRO A 87 -16.66 7.04 15.96
C PRO A 87 -16.63 6.14 14.72
N MET A 88 -15.62 5.26 14.64
CA MET A 88 -15.57 4.20 13.62
C MET A 88 -16.80 3.29 13.77
N GLN A 89 -17.49 3.06 12.66
CA GLN A 89 -18.65 2.18 12.58
C GLN A 89 -18.29 0.98 11.70
N ALA A 90 -18.82 -0.18 12.07
CA ALA A 90 -18.73 -1.39 11.25
C ALA A 90 -19.35 -1.16 9.87
N ALA A 91 -18.81 -1.83 8.86
CA ALA A 91 -19.38 -1.81 7.52
C ALA A 91 -20.68 -2.62 7.45
N GLU A 92 -21.52 -2.32 6.47
CA GLU A 92 -22.71 -3.11 6.18
C GLU A 92 -22.31 -4.41 5.44
N GLU A 93 -23.03 -5.51 5.71
CA GLU A 93 -22.71 -6.84 5.16
C GLU A 93 -22.62 -6.84 3.62
N ALA A 94 -23.54 -6.14 2.94
CA ALA A 94 -23.53 -6.03 1.48
C ALA A 94 -22.26 -5.35 0.94
N THR A 95 -21.78 -4.30 1.60
CA THR A 95 -20.53 -3.62 1.25
C THR A 95 -19.33 -4.52 1.58
N ALA A 96 -19.37 -5.21 2.71
CA ALA A 96 -18.33 -6.17 3.09
C ALA A 96 -18.21 -7.31 2.09
N GLU A 97 -19.33 -7.86 1.60
CA GLU A 97 -19.34 -8.92 0.60
C GLU A 97 -18.67 -8.45 -0.71
N LYS A 98 -19.04 -7.26 -1.20
CA LYS A 98 -18.42 -6.65 -2.39
C LYS A 98 -16.91 -6.42 -2.21
N PHE A 99 -16.52 -5.86 -1.07
CA PHE A 99 -15.13 -5.62 -0.71
C PHE A 99 -14.31 -6.92 -0.71
N VAL A 100 -14.80 -7.94 0.00
CA VAL A 100 -14.12 -9.24 0.11
C VAL A 100 -14.05 -9.95 -1.24
N LYS A 101 -15.11 -9.87 -2.06
CA LYS A 101 -15.09 -10.38 -3.44
C LYS A 101 -14.03 -9.68 -4.29
N LEU A 102 -13.94 -8.34 -4.24
CA LEU A 102 -12.94 -7.58 -4.99
C LEU A 102 -11.51 -7.94 -4.54
N LEU A 103 -11.27 -7.97 -3.23
CA LEU A 103 -9.97 -8.34 -2.66
C LEU A 103 -9.56 -9.77 -3.03
N THR A 104 -10.52 -10.70 -3.01
CA THR A 104 -10.30 -12.09 -3.44
C THR A 104 -9.92 -12.17 -4.90
N LYS A 105 -10.62 -11.44 -5.78
CA LYS A 105 -10.27 -11.36 -7.21
C LYS A 105 -8.87 -10.78 -7.40
N PHE A 106 -8.53 -9.70 -6.68
CA PHE A 106 -7.21 -9.07 -6.74
C PHE A 106 -6.10 -10.08 -6.42
N PHE A 107 -6.15 -10.73 -5.25
CA PHE A 107 -5.11 -11.69 -4.86
C PHE A 107 -5.08 -12.95 -5.73
N ALA A 108 -6.22 -13.41 -6.26
CA ALA A 108 -6.24 -14.54 -7.19
C ALA A 108 -5.53 -14.25 -8.53
N MET A 109 -5.33 -12.97 -8.88
CA MET A 109 -4.62 -12.58 -10.10
C MET A 109 -3.10 -12.45 -9.93
N LEU A 110 -2.62 -12.44 -8.68
CA LEU A 110 -1.22 -12.32 -8.33
C LEU A 110 -0.58 -13.70 -8.08
N PRO A 111 0.74 -13.86 -8.31
CA PRO A 111 1.47 -15.03 -7.85
C PRO A 111 1.31 -15.24 -6.33
N GLU A 112 1.05 -16.48 -5.90
CA GLU A 112 0.74 -16.78 -4.50
C GLU A 112 1.90 -16.41 -3.56
N ASN A 113 3.15 -16.62 -3.99
CA ASN A 113 4.34 -16.21 -3.25
C ASN A 113 4.40 -14.69 -3.04
N LEU A 114 4.01 -13.90 -4.05
CA LEU A 114 3.94 -12.45 -3.94
C LEU A 114 2.86 -12.01 -2.95
N VAL A 115 1.66 -12.61 -3.02
CA VAL A 115 0.58 -12.32 -2.04
C VAL A 115 1.05 -12.64 -0.62
N LYS A 116 1.75 -13.76 -0.45
CA LYS A 116 2.34 -14.19 0.82
C LYS A 116 3.56 -13.39 1.27
N GLN A 117 4.06 -12.45 0.48
CA GLN A 117 5.09 -11.49 0.93
C GLN A 117 4.49 -10.15 1.35
N GLY A 118 3.19 -9.93 1.09
CA GLY A 118 2.50 -8.70 1.46
C GLY A 118 2.58 -8.44 2.97
N TYR A 119 3.06 -7.26 3.34
CA TYR A 119 3.27 -6.89 4.75
C TYR A 119 1.98 -6.60 5.51
N TYR A 120 1.02 -5.98 4.83
CA TYR A 120 -0.27 -5.68 5.42
C TYR A 120 -1.15 -6.93 5.39
N ARG A 121 -1.00 -7.78 6.40
CA ARG A 121 -1.85 -8.98 6.56
C ARG A 121 -3.21 -8.66 7.14
N ARG A 122 -3.34 -7.53 7.84
CA ARG A 122 -4.57 -7.09 8.48
C ARG A 122 -5.26 -6.04 7.64
N HIS A 123 -6.48 -6.33 7.22
CA HIS A 123 -7.36 -5.41 6.49
C HIS A 123 -8.61 -5.17 7.34
N ILE A 124 -8.96 -3.90 7.53
CA ILE A 124 -10.14 -3.49 8.30
C ILE A 124 -11.03 -2.69 7.36
N LEU A 125 -12.27 -3.14 7.16
CA LEU A 125 -13.28 -2.36 6.45
C LEU A 125 -14.17 -1.66 7.47
N VAL A 126 -14.27 -0.34 7.37
CA VAL A 126 -15.16 0.47 8.21
C VAL A 126 -16.09 1.33 7.37
N LYS A 127 -17.19 1.77 7.96
CA LYS A 127 -18.18 2.58 7.28
C LYS A 127 -17.65 3.96 6.91
N ILE A 128 -17.14 4.76 7.85
CA ILE A 128 -16.92 6.19 7.63
C ILE A 128 -15.43 6.52 7.47
N MET A 129 -15.10 7.26 6.40
CA MET A 129 -13.80 7.92 6.22
C MET A 129 -13.68 9.20 7.07
N PRO A 130 -12.68 9.37 7.95
CA PRO A 130 -12.40 10.69 8.52
C PRO A 130 -11.86 11.62 7.42
N PRO A 131 -12.14 12.94 7.45
CA PRO A 131 -11.61 13.88 6.46
C PRO A 131 -10.11 14.10 6.69
N THR A 132 -9.28 13.15 6.26
CA THR A 132 -7.82 13.24 6.32
C THR A 132 -7.25 12.88 4.96
N TYR A 133 -6.44 13.78 4.40
CA TYR A 133 -5.68 13.61 3.15
C TYR A 133 -6.50 13.47 1.85
N ILE A 134 -7.57 14.26 1.70
CA ILE A 134 -8.22 14.45 0.40
C ILE A 134 -7.34 15.37 -0.45
N TYR A 135 -6.66 14.82 -1.45
CA TYR A 135 -5.87 15.59 -2.40
C TYR A 135 -6.71 16.08 -3.56
N THR A 136 -6.42 17.27 -4.06
CA THR A 136 -7.00 17.80 -5.31
C THR A 136 -5.89 18.17 -6.28
N ASP A 137 -6.21 18.24 -7.58
CA ASP A 137 -5.33 18.93 -8.53
C ASP A 137 -5.54 20.46 -8.49
N THR A 138 -4.80 21.19 -9.32
CA THR A 138 -4.89 22.65 -9.45
C THR A 138 -6.21 23.16 -10.02
N GLU A 139 -7.02 22.27 -10.61
CA GLU A 139 -8.37 22.58 -11.12
C GLU A 139 -9.45 22.28 -10.07
N GLY A 140 -9.08 21.67 -8.94
CA GLY A 140 -9.98 21.29 -7.86
C GLY A 140 -10.58 19.89 -8.01
N ASN A 141 -10.11 19.07 -8.97
CA ASN A 141 -10.56 17.69 -9.08
C ASN A 141 -9.95 16.85 -7.96
N THR A 142 -10.80 16.10 -7.25
CA THR A 142 -10.39 15.26 -6.12
C THR A 142 -9.79 13.94 -6.59
N TYR A 143 -8.65 13.56 -6.01
CA TYR A 143 -8.12 12.21 -6.10
C TYR A 143 -8.87 11.30 -5.13
N PHE A 144 -9.42 10.20 -5.64
CA PHE A 144 -10.08 9.23 -4.78
C PHE A 144 -9.03 8.51 -3.93
N CYS A 145 -9.25 8.50 -2.61
CA CYS A 145 -8.58 7.60 -1.70
C CYS A 145 -9.55 7.24 -0.60
N ASN A 146 -9.64 5.94 -0.31
CA ASN A 146 -10.44 5.42 0.77
C ASN A 146 -9.64 4.48 1.66
N THR A 147 -8.32 4.66 1.72
CA THR A 147 -7.45 3.81 2.54
C THR A 147 -6.51 4.58 3.42
N TYR A 148 -6.10 3.91 4.50
CA TYR A 148 -5.01 4.33 5.35
C TYR A 148 -4.22 3.09 5.79
N GLY A 149 -3.09 2.84 5.13
CA GLY A 149 -2.12 1.83 5.53
C GLY A 149 -1.14 2.33 6.59
N VAL A 150 -0.92 1.54 7.63
CA VAL A 150 0.02 1.83 8.73
C VAL A 150 1.06 0.74 8.88
N ASN A 151 2.31 1.19 9.03
CA ASN A 151 3.46 0.34 9.31
C ASN A 151 3.63 0.10 10.82
N ALA A 152 4.05 -1.11 11.20
CA ALA A 152 4.34 -1.50 12.57
C ALA A 152 5.44 -0.64 13.23
N TRP A 153 6.29 0.04 12.44
CA TRP A 153 7.36 0.87 12.98
C TRP A 153 6.87 2.05 13.82
N VAL A 154 5.69 2.57 13.52
CA VAL A 154 5.12 3.74 14.20
C VAL A 154 4.42 3.32 15.51
N TYR A 155 3.88 2.09 15.58
CA TYR A 155 2.95 1.70 16.67
C TYR A 155 3.16 0.29 17.25
N GLY A 156 4.28 -0.38 16.98
CA GLY A 156 4.55 -1.75 17.44
C GLY A 156 3.89 -2.81 16.55
N ALA A 157 3.87 -4.08 16.98
CA ALA A 157 3.29 -5.20 16.24
C ALA A 157 1.83 -4.88 15.87
N GLY A 158 1.56 -4.43 14.63
CA GLY A 158 0.26 -3.91 14.23
C GLY A 158 0.28 -3.17 12.89
N SER A 159 0.86 -3.77 11.85
CA SER A 159 0.74 -3.27 10.48
C SER A 159 -0.59 -3.70 9.86
N GLY A 160 -1.17 -2.83 9.04
CA GLY A 160 -2.45 -3.14 8.40
C GLY A 160 -3.02 -1.95 7.63
N VAL A 161 -4.14 -2.20 6.97
CA VAL A 161 -4.82 -1.21 6.14
C VAL A 161 -6.24 -1.05 6.63
N VAL A 162 -6.66 0.20 6.83
CA VAL A 162 -8.06 0.56 6.98
C VAL A 162 -8.60 0.96 5.62
N TYR A 163 -9.74 0.37 5.24
CA TYR A 163 -10.54 0.73 4.07
C TYR A 163 -11.83 1.39 4.54
N TYR A 164 -12.21 2.47 3.88
CA TYR A 164 -13.40 3.23 4.19
C TYR A 164 -14.49 2.96 3.13
N GLY A 165 -15.57 2.30 3.55
CA GLY A 165 -16.75 1.94 2.75
C GLY A 165 -17.51 3.13 2.20
N TYR A 166 -17.58 4.21 2.99
CA TYR A 166 -18.28 5.44 2.68
C TYR A 166 -17.31 6.61 2.88
N LEU A 167 -17.16 7.43 1.83
CA LEU A 167 -16.43 8.69 1.93
C LEU A 167 -17.30 9.70 2.70
N TYR A 168 -16.74 10.35 3.71
CA TYR A 168 -17.42 11.40 4.45
C TYR A 168 -17.71 12.60 3.55
N ASN A 169 -18.99 12.81 3.28
CA ASN A 169 -19.52 14.11 2.95
C ASN A 169 -20.57 14.44 4.01
N LYS A 170 -20.47 15.62 4.66
CA LYS A 170 -21.49 16.12 5.59
C LYS A 170 -22.88 16.24 4.96
N GLU A 171 -22.94 16.27 3.62
CA GLU A 171 -24.16 16.47 2.82
C GLU A 171 -24.58 15.22 2.01
N ASP A 172 -23.69 14.25 1.80
CA ASP A 172 -23.99 13.00 1.08
C ASP A 172 -23.79 11.80 2.00
N ASN A 173 -24.86 11.47 2.71
CA ASN A 173 -25.00 10.26 3.55
C ASN A 173 -25.58 9.08 2.75
N THR A 174 -25.55 9.09 1.40
CA THR A 174 -26.50 8.30 0.61
C THR A 174 -25.93 7.17 -0.26
N GLY A 175 -24.73 6.66 0.01
CA GLY A 175 -24.40 5.37 -0.60
C GLY A 175 -22.99 4.84 -0.45
N ASP A 176 -22.92 3.51 -0.51
CA ASP A 176 -21.72 2.74 -0.71
C ASP A 176 -21.02 3.22 -1.99
N LYS A 177 -19.78 3.71 -1.87
CA LYS A 177 -19.04 4.22 -3.04
C LYS A 177 -18.50 3.08 -3.91
N PHE A 178 -18.63 1.82 -3.51
CA PHE A 178 -18.27 0.67 -4.35
C PHE A 178 -18.95 0.74 -5.72
N ASP A 179 -20.24 1.07 -5.75
CA ASP A 179 -21.05 1.06 -6.98
C ASP A 179 -20.80 2.29 -7.86
N THR A 180 -20.33 3.38 -7.25
CA THR A 180 -20.13 4.66 -7.96
C THR A 180 -18.67 4.95 -8.29
N ASN A 181 -17.72 4.23 -7.69
CA ASN A 181 -16.28 4.41 -7.94
C ASN A 181 -15.46 3.12 -7.73
N LEU A 182 -15.83 2.05 -8.43
CA LEU A 182 -15.09 0.77 -8.39
C LEU A 182 -13.61 0.94 -8.76
N ASP A 183 -13.27 1.83 -9.69
CA ASP A 183 -11.88 2.04 -10.11
C ASP A 183 -11.03 2.70 -9.01
N GLY A 184 -11.63 3.60 -8.22
CA GLY A 184 -11.00 4.13 -7.01
C GLY A 184 -10.72 3.03 -5.98
N TRP A 185 -11.65 2.11 -5.76
CA TRP A 185 -11.43 0.95 -4.89
C TRP A 185 -10.32 0.03 -5.39
N LYS A 186 -10.29 -0.22 -6.70
CA LYS A 186 -9.23 -0.98 -7.36
C LYS A 186 -7.86 -0.32 -7.18
N TRP A 187 -7.80 1.01 -7.29
CA TRP A 187 -6.57 1.78 -7.11
C TRP A 187 -6.09 1.69 -5.67
N SER A 188 -6.96 1.93 -4.70
CA SER A 188 -6.62 1.87 -3.27
C SER A 188 -6.15 0.48 -2.81
N MET A 189 -6.78 -0.59 -3.29
CA MET A 189 -6.32 -1.96 -3.00
C MET A 189 -4.92 -2.25 -3.56
N ALA A 190 -4.69 -1.85 -4.82
CA ALA A 190 -3.37 -2.01 -5.44
C ALA A 190 -2.32 -1.15 -4.73
N TYR A 191 -2.65 0.11 -4.45
CA TYR A 191 -1.78 1.06 -3.79
C TYR A 191 -1.27 0.51 -2.45
N GLU A 192 -2.17 0.12 -1.55
CA GLU A 192 -1.77 -0.32 -0.22
C GLU A 192 -1.03 -1.66 -0.27
N PHE A 193 -1.41 -2.58 -1.15
CA PHE A 193 -0.68 -3.85 -1.30
C PHE A 193 0.76 -3.63 -1.76
N PHE A 194 0.97 -2.87 -2.84
CA PHE A 194 2.30 -2.67 -3.40
C PHE A 194 3.15 -1.69 -2.61
N LYS A 195 2.55 -0.70 -1.94
CA LYS A 195 3.22 0.11 -0.93
C LYS A 195 3.69 -0.77 0.23
N GLY A 196 2.77 -1.56 0.81
CA GLY A 196 3.07 -2.47 1.92
C GLY A 196 4.15 -3.50 1.61
N LEU A 197 4.23 -3.96 0.35
CA LEU A 197 5.30 -4.89 -0.09
C LEU A 197 6.71 -4.34 0.16
N VAL A 198 6.88 -3.01 0.04
CA VAL A 198 8.19 -2.34 0.11
C VAL A 198 8.36 -1.45 1.36
N ASP A 199 7.27 -1.15 2.07
CA ASP A 199 7.20 -0.40 3.31
C ASP A 199 7.58 -1.28 4.54
N CYS A 200 8.79 -1.87 4.54
CA CYS A 200 9.29 -2.64 5.69
C CYS A 200 10.82 -2.57 5.83
N ILE A 201 11.32 -2.48 7.06
CA ILE A 201 12.76 -2.43 7.37
C ILE A 201 13.42 -3.82 7.27
N ASP A 202 12.67 -4.89 7.56
CA ASP A 202 13.13 -6.29 7.56
C ASP A 202 12.87 -6.99 6.19
N LYS A 203 12.84 -6.17 5.14
CA LYS A 203 12.73 -6.39 3.69
C LYS A 203 12.70 -7.85 3.18
N PRO A 204 11.52 -8.38 2.81
CA PRO A 204 11.46 -9.44 1.80
C PRO A 204 11.68 -8.89 0.37
N VAL A 205 11.42 -7.59 0.12
CA VAL A 205 11.42 -6.98 -1.21
C VAL A 205 12.05 -5.58 -1.21
N ASN A 206 12.95 -5.31 -2.15
CA ASN A 206 13.62 -4.03 -2.32
C ASN A 206 13.15 -3.32 -3.59
N VAL A 207 12.75 -2.05 -3.46
CA VAL A 207 12.62 -1.16 -4.63
C VAL A 207 14.01 -0.97 -5.25
N PRO A 208 14.16 -1.07 -6.58
CA PRO A 208 15.41 -0.74 -7.27
C PRO A 208 15.86 0.69 -6.97
N ASP A 209 17.13 0.90 -6.64
CA ASP A 209 17.67 2.22 -6.27
C ASP A 209 17.45 3.25 -7.38
N GLU A 210 17.49 2.82 -8.65
CA GLU A 210 17.24 3.67 -9.82
C GLU A 210 15.85 4.29 -9.81
N PHE A 211 14.85 3.60 -9.25
CA PHE A 211 13.47 4.13 -9.19
C PHE A 211 13.41 5.39 -8.33
N ARG A 212 14.06 5.33 -7.15
CA ARG A 212 14.12 6.44 -6.21
C ARG A 212 14.92 7.61 -6.76
N GLU A 213 16.05 7.32 -7.40
CA GLU A 213 16.95 8.37 -7.89
C GLU A 213 16.32 9.22 -9.01
N ILE A 214 15.27 8.73 -9.69
CA ILE A 214 14.54 9.51 -10.72
C ILE A 214 13.90 10.79 -10.15
N SER A 215 13.35 10.73 -8.93
CA SER A 215 12.61 11.84 -8.31
C SER A 215 13.28 12.41 -7.07
N LYS A 216 14.54 12.05 -6.87
CA LYS A 216 15.36 12.58 -5.79
C LYS A 216 15.46 14.10 -5.89
N ASP A 217 15.54 14.72 -4.72
CA ASP A 217 15.51 16.16 -4.48
C ASP A 217 14.14 16.82 -4.78
N TYR A 218 13.14 16.06 -5.24
CA TYR A 218 11.79 16.57 -5.52
C TYR A 218 10.70 16.03 -4.59
N TYR A 219 11.00 15.03 -3.77
CA TYR A 219 10.02 14.55 -2.81
C TYR A 219 9.67 15.65 -1.80
N ASN A 220 8.40 15.69 -1.37
CA ASN A 220 7.92 16.76 -0.49
C ASN A 220 8.69 16.83 0.84
N TYR A 221 9.12 15.70 1.39
CA TYR A 221 9.95 15.64 2.60
C TYR A 221 11.36 16.23 2.40
N GLU A 222 11.90 16.21 1.17
CA GLU A 222 13.23 16.75 0.83
C GLU A 222 13.13 18.27 0.62
N LEU A 223 12.06 18.70 -0.02
CA LEU A 223 11.81 20.11 -0.36
C LEU A 223 11.20 20.92 0.78
N GLY A 224 10.64 20.29 1.81
CA GLY A 224 10.14 20.96 3.01
C GLY A 224 9.04 22.01 2.74
N GLY A 225 8.17 21.77 1.75
CA GLY A 225 7.14 22.72 1.33
C GLY A 225 7.65 23.89 0.48
N SER A 226 8.86 23.79 -0.09
CA SER A 226 9.39 24.74 -1.08
C SER A 226 8.41 24.98 -2.24
N PRO A 227 8.40 26.17 -2.87
CA PRO A 227 7.67 26.43 -4.11
C PRO A 227 8.02 25.46 -5.26
N GLU A 228 9.19 24.83 -5.19
CA GLU A 228 9.60 23.80 -6.13
C GLU A 228 8.83 22.49 -5.94
N SER A 229 8.15 22.28 -4.82
CA SER A 229 7.32 21.10 -4.60
C SER A 229 6.13 21.11 -5.56
N SER A 230 5.85 19.95 -6.15
CA SER A 230 4.62 19.69 -6.91
C SER A 230 3.40 19.49 -6.01
N ILE A 231 3.59 19.41 -4.69
CA ILE A 231 2.50 19.33 -3.72
C ILE A 231 2.57 20.47 -2.71
N GLN A 232 1.46 21.19 -2.56
CA GLN A 232 1.30 22.32 -1.64
C GLN A 232 0.08 22.06 -0.75
N GLY A 233 0.31 21.64 0.49
CA GLY A 233 -0.75 21.15 1.37
C GLY A 233 -1.43 19.92 0.75
N THR A 234 -2.70 20.05 0.37
CA THR A 234 -3.48 18.99 -0.29
C THR A 234 -3.63 19.21 -1.80
N VAL A 235 -2.99 20.22 -2.38
CA VAL A 235 -3.09 20.53 -3.82
C VAL A 235 -1.86 19.99 -4.54
N PHE A 236 -2.07 19.22 -5.60
CA PHE A 236 -1.04 18.64 -6.46
C PHE A 236 -1.04 19.27 -7.85
N ASP A 237 0.09 19.85 -8.23
CA ASP A 237 0.37 20.34 -9.58
C ASP A 237 0.78 19.17 -10.47
N LYS A 238 -0.17 18.66 -11.26
CA LYS A 238 0.03 17.53 -12.17
C LYS A 238 1.17 17.76 -13.16
N VAL A 239 1.31 18.98 -13.69
CA VAL A 239 2.30 19.29 -14.71
C VAL A 239 3.70 19.31 -14.10
N LYS A 240 3.85 20.01 -12.97
CA LYS A 240 5.12 20.03 -12.24
C LYS A 240 5.49 18.64 -11.73
N GLY A 241 4.52 17.93 -11.14
CA GLY A 241 4.69 16.55 -10.66
C GLY A 241 5.12 15.61 -11.77
N GLY A 242 4.50 15.71 -12.95
CA GLY A 242 4.89 14.95 -14.13
C GLY A 242 6.35 15.17 -14.53
N HIS A 243 6.80 16.42 -14.58
CA HIS A 243 8.20 16.76 -14.85
C HIS A 243 9.18 16.32 -13.75
N GLN A 244 8.69 16.11 -12.53
CA GLN A 244 9.45 15.60 -11.39
C GLN A 244 9.37 14.07 -11.24
N GLY A 245 8.65 13.37 -12.14
CA GLY A 245 8.50 11.92 -12.10
C GLY A 245 7.41 11.41 -11.15
N PHE A 246 6.49 12.25 -10.69
CA PHE A 246 5.36 11.86 -9.85
C PHE A 246 4.08 11.74 -10.66
N ILE A 247 3.51 10.53 -10.69
CA ILE A 247 2.23 10.26 -11.36
C ILE A 247 1.01 10.61 -10.49
N HIS A 248 1.18 10.73 -9.17
CA HIS A 248 0.09 10.87 -8.20
C HIS A 248 0.50 11.73 -7.00
N PRO A 249 -0.42 12.45 -6.31
CA PRO A 249 -0.10 13.19 -5.09
C PRO A 249 0.53 12.33 -3.99
N TYR A 250 0.06 11.10 -3.76
CA TYR A 250 0.70 10.18 -2.80
C TYR A 250 2.17 9.89 -3.15
N ALA A 251 2.50 9.83 -4.45
CA ALA A 251 3.88 9.65 -4.88
C ALA A 251 4.77 10.84 -4.51
N ALA A 252 4.25 12.06 -4.69
CA ALA A 252 4.95 13.29 -4.33
C ALA A 252 5.02 13.52 -2.81
N HIS A 253 3.98 13.10 -2.07
CA HIS A 253 3.87 13.33 -0.63
C HIS A 253 4.97 12.63 0.17
N ALA A 254 5.33 11.40 -0.22
CA ALA A 254 6.34 10.51 0.38
C ALA A 254 6.80 10.94 1.78
N SER A 255 6.24 10.38 2.83
CA SER A 255 6.45 10.86 4.20
C SER A 255 7.83 10.54 4.79
N ASN A 256 8.65 9.68 4.15
CA ASN A 256 9.94 9.26 4.68
C ASN A 256 11.04 9.07 3.62
N THR A 257 12.29 9.21 4.09
CA THR A 257 13.52 9.24 3.29
C THR A 257 14.05 7.88 2.84
N LYS A 258 13.42 6.77 3.22
CA LYS A 258 14.09 5.45 3.14
C LYS A 258 13.54 4.52 2.07
N PHE A 259 12.26 4.61 1.70
CA PHE A 259 11.64 3.52 0.96
C PHE A 259 10.86 3.90 -0.31
N CYS A 260 10.65 5.20 -0.57
CA CYS A 260 9.84 5.70 -1.72
C CYS A 260 8.59 4.84 -1.97
N ASP A 261 8.00 4.33 -0.89
CA ASP A 261 7.01 3.26 -0.85
C ASP A 261 5.66 3.78 -1.34
N GLU A 262 5.31 5.01 -0.96
CA GLU A 262 4.12 5.71 -1.46
C GLU A 262 4.22 5.98 -2.98
N ASP A 263 5.41 6.30 -3.47
CA ASP A 263 5.67 6.50 -4.90
C ASP A 263 5.64 5.19 -5.69
N TRP A 264 6.27 4.15 -5.16
CA TRP A 264 6.19 2.80 -5.71
C TRP A 264 4.74 2.30 -5.78
N GLY A 265 4.04 2.33 -4.64
CA GLY A 265 2.65 1.90 -4.54
C GLY A 265 1.74 2.68 -5.50
N ALA A 266 1.89 4.01 -5.56
CA ALA A 266 1.09 4.85 -6.44
C ALA A 266 1.39 4.57 -7.92
N MET A 267 2.67 4.38 -8.29
CA MET A 267 3.05 4.06 -9.65
C MET A 267 2.46 2.73 -10.10
N VAL A 268 2.59 1.67 -9.29
CA VAL A 268 2.02 0.35 -9.62
C VAL A 268 0.49 0.42 -9.67
N ALA A 269 -0.15 1.08 -8.70
CA ALA A 269 -1.61 1.23 -8.69
C ALA A 269 -2.13 1.97 -9.94
N SER A 270 -1.48 3.06 -10.34
CA SER A 270 -1.84 3.80 -11.56
C SER A 270 -1.64 2.95 -12.81
N ILE A 271 -0.53 2.20 -12.93
CA ILE A 271 -0.34 1.22 -14.03
C ILE A 271 -1.50 0.24 -14.07
N LEU A 272 -1.93 -0.29 -12.94
CA LEU A 272 -2.94 -1.33 -12.89
C LEU A 272 -4.36 -0.85 -13.15
N THR A 273 -4.65 0.45 -13.01
CA THR A 273 -6.04 0.94 -12.96
C THR A 273 -6.37 2.05 -13.94
N TRP A 274 -5.41 2.90 -14.31
CA TRP A 274 -5.67 4.00 -15.24
C TRP A 274 -5.82 3.51 -16.68
N ASP A 275 -6.50 4.29 -17.51
CA ASP A 275 -6.66 3.95 -18.92
C ASP A 275 -5.29 3.80 -19.61
N LYS A 276 -5.20 2.82 -20.52
CA LYS A 276 -3.94 2.54 -21.19
C LYS A 276 -3.48 3.70 -22.08
N ALA A 277 -4.41 4.30 -22.84
CA ALA A 277 -4.06 5.38 -23.75
C ALA A 277 -3.67 6.64 -22.96
N GLU A 278 -4.38 6.92 -21.86
CA GLU A 278 -4.00 8.01 -20.94
C GLU A 278 -2.58 7.82 -20.38
N LEU A 279 -2.24 6.61 -19.92
CA LEU A 279 -0.89 6.31 -19.45
C LEU A 279 0.17 6.47 -20.56
N GLU A 280 -0.12 6.03 -21.79
CA GLU A 280 0.78 6.20 -22.93
C GLU A 280 1.03 7.67 -23.25
N GLU A 281 0.00 8.52 -23.19
CA GLU A 281 0.14 9.98 -23.35
C GLU A 281 0.97 10.61 -22.22
N ILE A 282 0.76 10.18 -20.97
CA ILE A 282 1.56 10.59 -19.81
C ILE A 282 3.02 10.21 -20.02
N TYR A 283 3.31 9.01 -20.51
CA TYR A 283 4.68 8.54 -20.72
C TYR A 283 5.42 9.29 -21.83
N VAL A 284 4.71 9.71 -22.87
CA VAL A 284 5.27 10.58 -23.92
C VAL A 284 5.55 11.98 -23.37
N THR A 285 4.62 12.51 -22.57
CA THR A 285 4.71 13.89 -22.04
C THR A 285 5.74 14.01 -20.93
N TYR A 286 5.88 12.99 -20.08
CA TYR A 286 6.69 12.99 -18.87
C TYR A 286 7.67 11.80 -18.85
N PRO A 287 8.86 11.95 -19.46
CA PRO A 287 9.84 10.87 -19.59
C PRO A 287 10.32 10.26 -18.26
N LEU A 288 10.32 11.03 -17.16
CA LEU A 288 10.69 10.50 -15.84
C LEU A 288 9.65 9.51 -15.30
N ILE A 289 8.36 9.76 -15.55
CA ILE A 289 7.31 8.78 -15.22
C ILE A 289 7.49 7.52 -16.07
N LYS A 290 7.83 7.66 -17.36
CA LYS A 290 8.11 6.51 -18.24
C LYS A 290 9.31 5.69 -17.73
N ALA A 291 10.38 6.34 -17.28
CA ALA A 291 11.53 5.65 -16.70
C ALA A 291 11.15 4.82 -15.47
N LYS A 292 10.31 5.36 -14.57
CA LYS A 292 9.76 4.61 -13.43
C LYS A 292 8.89 3.42 -13.87
N TYR A 293 8.06 3.61 -14.88
CA TYR A 293 7.22 2.53 -15.45
C TYR A 293 8.08 1.38 -15.95
N ASP A 294 9.18 1.68 -16.66
CA ASP A 294 10.08 0.66 -17.20
C ASP A 294 10.76 -0.14 -16.09
N ILE A 295 11.17 0.53 -15.01
CA ILE A 295 11.74 -0.13 -13.83
C ILE A 295 10.71 -1.04 -13.17
N VAL A 296 9.48 -0.57 -12.95
CA VAL A 296 8.40 -1.39 -12.37
C VAL A 296 8.13 -2.63 -13.22
N LYS A 297 8.04 -2.46 -14.55
CA LYS A 297 7.80 -3.57 -15.47
C LYS A 297 8.93 -4.59 -15.44
N ALA A 298 10.18 -4.15 -15.50
CA ALA A 298 11.35 -5.02 -15.41
C ALA A 298 11.37 -5.76 -14.06
N PHE A 299 11.17 -5.04 -12.96
CA PHE A 299 11.15 -5.60 -11.61
C PHE A 299 10.16 -6.75 -11.46
N PHE A 300 8.89 -6.56 -11.85
CA PHE A 300 7.88 -7.63 -11.71
C PHE A 300 8.13 -8.81 -12.65
N THR A 301 8.66 -8.54 -13.85
CA THR A 301 9.02 -9.59 -14.81
C THR A 301 10.15 -10.45 -14.25
N GLU A 302 11.22 -9.82 -13.74
CA GLU A 302 12.43 -10.50 -13.28
C GLU A 302 12.23 -11.21 -11.94
N GLN A 303 11.57 -10.56 -10.98
CA GLN A 303 11.43 -11.10 -9.62
C GLN A 303 10.28 -12.10 -9.48
N TYR A 304 9.20 -11.92 -10.26
CA TYR A 304 7.97 -12.70 -10.08
C TYR A 304 7.47 -13.38 -11.36
N GLY A 305 8.15 -13.22 -12.49
CA GLY A 305 7.64 -13.69 -13.79
C GLY A 305 6.29 -13.05 -14.16
N LEU A 306 6.00 -11.88 -13.60
CA LEU A 306 4.70 -11.22 -13.68
C LEU A 306 4.73 -10.12 -14.75
N ASP A 307 3.96 -10.31 -15.81
CA ASP A 307 3.68 -9.26 -16.77
C ASP A 307 2.64 -8.29 -16.18
N ILE A 308 3.12 -7.12 -15.74
CA ILE A 308 2.30 -6.09 -15.09
C ILE A 308 1.25 -5.50 -16.04
N GLU A 309 1.47 -5.51 -17.36
CA GLU A 309 0.51 -5.00 -18.33
C GLU A 309 -0.64 -5.99 -18.57
N GLN A 310 -0.33 -7.29 -18.60
CA GLN A 310 -1.36 -8.33 -18.62
C GLN A 310 -2.16 -8.34 -17.32
N LEU A 311 -1.51 -8.12 -16.16
CA LEU A 311 -2.21 -7.94 -14.90
C LEU A 311 -3.12 -6.71 -14.95
N ALA A 312 -2.62 -5.56 -15.42
CA ALA A 312 -3.41 -4.33 -15.56
C ALA A 312 -4.65 -4.55 -16.42
N ASN A 313 -4.50 -5.20 -17.58
CA ASN A 313 -5.62 -5.51 -18.45
C ASN A 313 -6.68 -6.38 -17.74
N ARG A 314 -6.27 -7.41 -17.00
CA ARG A 314 -7.23 -8.22 -16.22
C ARG A 314 -7.88 -7.42 -15.10
N TRP A 315 -7.11 -6.58 -14.39
CA TRP A 315 -7.60 -5.85 -13.23
C TRP A 315 -8.61 -4.77 -13.59
N ARG A 316 -8.33 -3.96 -14.63
CA ARG A 316 -9.24 -2.93 -15.12
C ARG A 316 -10.60 -3.52 -15.52
N ASN A 317 -10.58 -4.71 -16.13
CA ASN A 317 -11.79 -5.42 -16.58
C ASN A 317 -12.55 -6.16 -15.47
N VAL A 318 -12.11 -6.11 -14.20
CA VAL A 318 -12.89 -6.69 -13.10
C VAL A 318 -14.18 -5.91 -12.88
N THR A 319 -15.27 -6.64 -12.85
CA THR A 319 -16.59 -6.21 -12.38
C THR A 319 -16.99 -7.01 -11.13
N LEU A 320 -17.91 -6.45 -10.35
CA LEU A 320 -18.62 -7.16 -9.30
C LEU A 320 -20.08 -7.32 -9.73
N ASP A 321 -20.56 -8.55 -9.67
CA ASP A 321 -21.97 -8.90 -9.88
C ASP A 321 -22.75 -8.78 -8.56
#